data_AF-A0A7W0J0N6-F1
#
_entry.id   AF-A0A7W0J0N6-F1
#
_cell.length_a   1.000
_cell.length_b   1.000
_cell.length_c   1.000
_cell.angle_alpha   90.00
_cell.angle_beta   90.00
_cell.angle_gamma   90.00
#
_symmetry.space_group_name_H-M   'P 1'
#
loop_
_entity.id
_entity.type
_entity.pdbx_description
1 polymer ?
#
loop_
_entity_poly.entity_id
_entity_poly.type
_entity_poly.pdbx_seq_one_letter_code
_entity_poly.pdbx_strand_id
1 'polypeptide(L)'
;MECKKCLSLLGVFKDGELSGDAASPVKSHIETCPACSAELEALYALSELITSIKAPPAPDGFEDNVIRAMRKPVRQFSFIPSFRPAFFYRPAMAMAVLALLVVTGVFYARKNTAPDESYAQLLISDAELREFDSDILDIFYGEI
;
A
#
# COMPACT_ATOMS: atom_id res chain seq x y z
N MET A 1 -31.83 31.99 -0.47
CA MET A 1 -30.43 32.13 -0.93
C MET A 1 -30.05 33.60 -0.90
N GLU A 2 -28.78 33.93 -0.65
CA GLU A 2 -28.25 35.31 -0.73
C GLU A 2 -27.91 35.68 -2.18
N CYS A 3 -28.16 36.94 -2.58
CA CYS A 3 -27.89 37.41 -3.95
C CYS A 3 -26.45 37.15 -4.38
N LYS A 4 -25.46 37.41 -3.52
CA LYS A 4 -24.03 37.19 -3.83
C LYS A 4 -23.75 35.74 -4.24
N LYS A 5 -24.36 34.77 -3.56
CA LYS A 5 -24.24 33.35 -3.87
C LYS A 5 -25.00 32.98 -5.15
N CYS A 6 -26.16 33.60 -5.38
CA CYS A 6 -26.89 33.43 -6.64
C CYS A 6 -26.02 33.87 -7.83
N LEU A 7 -25.50 35.09 -7.78
CA LEU A 7 -24.72 35.71 -8.84
C LEU A 7 -23.50 34.85 -9.21
N SER A 8 -22.80 34.28 -8.22
CA SER A 8 -21.67 33.37 -8.48
C SER A 8 -22.06 32.06 -9.18
N LEU A 9 -23.33 31.67 -9.11
CA LEU A 9 -23.84 30.42 -9.69
C LEU A 9 -24.58 30.63 -11.02
N LEU A 10 -24.89 31.88 -11.42
CA LEU A 10 -25.70 32.14 -12.61
C LEU A 10 -25.08 31.64 -13.91
N GLY A 11 -23.75 31.71 -14.07
CA GLY A 11 -23.06 31.19 -15.25
C GLY A 11 -23.22 29.67 -15.39
N VAL A 12 -22.88 28.94 -14.32
CA VAL A 12 -23.00 27.47 -14.25
C VAL A 12 -24.47 27.03 -14.37
N PHE A 13 -25.40 27.80 -13.79
CA PHE A 13 -26.83 27.59 -13.93
C PHE A 13 -27.30 27.76 -15.38
N LYS A 14 -26.89 28.85 -16.04
CA LYS A 14 -27.20 29.12 -17.45
C LYS A 14 -26.71 28.00 -18.36
N ASP A 15 -25.52 27.46 -18.09
CA ASP A 15 -24.91 26.40 -18.90
C ASP A 15 -25.49 25.01 -18.60
N GLY A 16 -26.41 24.90 -17.63
CA GLY A 16 -27.11 23.65 -17.30
C GLY A 16 -26.26 22.65 -16.50
N GLU A 17 -25.15 23.11 -15.92
CA GLU A 17 -24.16 22.26 -15.23
C GLU A 17 -24.48 22.04 -13.74
N LEU A 18 -25.50 22.71 -13.20
CA LEU A 18 -25.96 22.49 -11.83
C LEU A 18 -26.88 21.27 -11.74
N SER A 19 -26.59 20.38 -10.79
CA SER A 19 -27.50 19.29 -10.41
C SER A 19 -28.78 19.83 -9.77
N GLY A 20 -29.88 19.06 -9.81
CA GLY A 20 -31.21 19.50 -9.37
C GLY A 20 -31.26 20.10 -7.96
N ASP A 21 -30.53 19.52 -7.02
CA ASP A 21 -30.45 20.01 -5.62
C ASP A 21 -29.79 21.39 -5.52
N ALA A 22 -28.82 21.68 -6.39
CA ALA A 22 -28.13 22.97 -6.45
C ALA A 22 -28.86 24.00 -7.33
N ALA A 23 -29.59 23.55 -8.35
CA ALA A 23 -30.33 24.41 -9.27
C ALA A 23 -31.64 24.94 -8.67
N SER A 24 -32.35 24.15 -7.87
CA SER A 24 -33.61 24.52 -7.22
C SER A 24 -33.55 25.82 -6.40
N PRO A 25 -32.57 26.01 -5.48
CA PRO A 25 -32.46 27.27 -4.74
C PRO A 25 -32.09 28.46 -5.64
N VAL A 26 -31.37 28.25 -6.75
CA VAL A 26 -31.08 29.31 -7.73
C VAL A 26 -32.35 29.73 -8.46
N LYS A 27 -33.11 28.75 -8.96
CA LYS A 27 -34.37 28.98 -9.67
C LYS A 27 -35.39 29.75 -8.82
N SER A 28 -35.62 29.31 -7.59
CA SER A 28 -36.55 30.01 -6.67
C SER A 28 -36.10 31.44 -6.35
N HIS A 29 -34.79 31.71 -6.33
CA HIS A 29 -34.29 33.06 -6.06
C HIS A 29 -34.44 33.98 -7.26
N ILE A 30 -34.14 33.55 -8.49
CA ILE A 30 -34.33 34.39 -9.68
C ILE A 30 -35.81 34.70 -9.94
N GLU A 31 -36.73 33.82 -9.54
CA GLU A 31 -38.19 34.06 -9.60
C GLU A 31 -38.65 35.17 -8.64
N THR A 32 -37.90 35.41 -7.55
CA THR A 32 -38.29 36.36 -6.48
C THR A 32 -37.40 37.61 -6.41
N CYS A 33 -36.20 37.56 -6.99
CA CYS A 33 -35.22 38.64 -6.97
C CYS A 33 -35.02 39.23 -8.38
N PRO A 34 -35.58 40.43 -8.67
CA PRO A 34 -35.47 41.05 -9.98
C PRO A 34 -34.03 41.41 -10.37
N ALA A 35 -33.16 41.71 -9.39
CA ALA A 35 -31.74 41.97 -9.66
C ALA A 35 -31.01 40.72 -10.19
N CYS A 36 -31.20 39.56 -9.55
CA CYS A 36 -30.57 38.32 -10.02
C CYS A 36 -31.19 37.81 -11.33
N SER A 37 -32.48 38.06 -11.55
CA SER A 37 -33.14 37.79 -12.84
C SER A 37 -32.56 38.64 -13.97
N ALA A 38 -32.40 39.95 -13.76
CA ALA A 38 -31.81 40.85 -14.76
C ALA A 38 -30.36 40.46 -15.12
N GLU A 39 -29.57 40.02 -14.13
CA GLU A 39 -28.20 39.52 -14.36
C GLU A 39 -28.18 38.24 -15.19
N LEU A 40 -29.13 37.33 -14.95
CA LEU A 40 -29.26 36.11 -15.77
C LEU A 40 -29.64 36.45 -17.22
N GLU A 41 -30.58 37.38 -17.43
CA GLU A 41 -30.95 37.87 -18.76
C GLU A 41 -29.77 38.54 -19.48
N ALA A 42 -28.95 39.32 -18.75
CA ALA A 42 -27.74 39.92 -19.31
C ALA A 42 -26.73 38.86 -19.79
N LEU A 43 -26.58 37.75 -19.06
CA LEU A 43 -25.74 36.62 -19.49
C LEU A 43 -26.28 35.95 -20.76
N TYR A 44 -27.60 35.81 -20.89
CA TYR A 44 -28.20 35.28 -22.12
C TYR A 44 -27.98 36.22 -23.31
N ALA A 45 -28.27 37.52 -23.15
CA ALA A 45 -28.08 38.53 -24.18
C ALA A 45 -26.61 38.60 -24.66
N LEU A 46 -25.65 38.53 -23.73
CA LEU A 46 -24.23 38.48 -24.06
C LEU A 46 -23.89 37.23 -24.89
N SER A 47 -24.43 36.07 -24.53
CA SER A 47 -24.17 34.83 -25.27
C SER A 47 -24.74 34.88 -26.69
N GLU A 48 -25.92 35.48 -26.87
CA GLU A 48 -26.55 35.69 -28.18
C GLU A 48 -25.74 36.65 -29.07
N LEU A 49 -25.23 37.73 -28.49
CA LEU A 49 -24.32 38.65 -29.18
C LEU A 49 -23.07 37.93 -29.69
N ILE A 50 -22.46 37.07 -28.87
CA ILE A 50 -21.27 36.31 -29.27
C ILE A 50 -21.58 35.30 -30.37
N THR A 51 -22.69 34.56 -30.27
CA THR A 51 -23.08 33.55 -31.27
C THR A 51 -23.55 34.17 -32.58
N SER A 52 -24.01 35.43 -32.57
CA SER A 52 -24.36 36.17 -33.79
C SER A 52 -23.15 36.48 -34.69
N ILE A 53 -21.93 36.41 -34.14
CA ILE A 53 -20.70 36.70 -34.88
C ILE A 53 -20.41 35.53 -35.82
N LYS A 54 -20.25 35.83 -37.12
CA LYS A 54 -19.89 34.83 -38.13
C LYS A 54 -18.54 34.20 -37.79
N ALA A 55 -18.54 32.91 -37.49
CA ALA A 55 -17.31 32.14 -37.32
C ALA A 55 -16.54 32.07 -38.65
N PRO A 56 -15.20 32.21 -38.64
CA PRO A 56 -14.39 31.95 -39.82
C PRO A 56 -14.51 30.47 -40.22
N PRO A 57 -14.36 30.15 -41.52
CA PRO A 57 -14.33 28.77 -41.95
C PRO A 57 -13.18 28.02 -41.26
N ALA A 58 -13.42 26.74 -40.93
CA ALA A 58 -12.37 25.89 -40.39
C ALA A 58 -11.25 25.71 -41.44
N PRO A 59 -9.96 25.72 -41.03
CA PRO A 59 -8.86 25.43 -41.94
C PRO A 59 -8.94 24.02 -42.53
N ASP A 60 -8.35 23.83 -43.71
CA ASP A 60 -8.27 22.51 -44.34
C ASP A 60 -7.63 21.46 -43.41
N GLY A 61 -8.25 20.30 -43.31
CA GLY A 61 -7.79 19.19 -42.45
C GLY A 61 -7.97 19.43 -40.94
N PHE A 62 -8.73 20.44 -40.51
CA PHE A 62 -9.01 20.68 -39.09
C PHE A 62 -9.65 19.46 -38.40
N GLU A 63 -10.67 18.86 -39.02
CA GLU A 63 -11.36 17.68 -38.47
C GLU A 63 -10.40 16.51 -38.23
N ASP A 64 -9.59 16.17 -39.24
CA ASP A 64 -8.58 15.10 -39.15
C ASP A 64 -7.55 15.38 -38.06
N ASN A 65 -7.12 16.64 -37.92
CA ASN A 65 -6.17 17.05 -36.90
C ASN A 65 -6.77 16.94 -35.49
N VAL A 66 -8.03 17.33 -35.29
CA VAL A 66 -8.75 17.19 -34.01
C VAL A 66 -8.90 15.71 -33.65
N ILE A 67 -9.40 14.89 -34.58
CA ILE A 67 -9.59 13.45 -34.37
C ILE A 67 -8.24 12.77 -34.06
N ARG A 68 -7.17 13.14 -34.76
CA ARG A 68 -5.82 12.63 -34.49
C ARG A 68 -5.32 13.06 -33.12
N ALA A 69 -5.57 14.30 -32.70
CA ALA A 69 -5.17 14.80 -31.39
C ALA A 69 -5.90 14.05 -30.25
N MET A 70 -7.19 13.78 -30.40
CA MET A 70 -7.98 13.02 -29.42
C MET A 70 -7.54 11.55 -29.31
N ARG A 71 -7.07 10.94 -30.41
CA ARG A 71 -6.56 9.56 -30.40
C ARG A 71 -5.18 9.42 -29.79
N LYS A 72 -4.40 10.50 -29.66
CA LYS A 72 -3.11 10.40 -28.98
C LYS A 72 -3.40 10.01 -27.53
N PRO A 73 -2.87 8.89 -27.02
CA PRO A 73 -2.98 8.60 -25.61
C PRO A 73 -2.40 9.80 -24.89
N VAL A 74 -3.21 10.44 -24.04
CA VAL A 74 -2.71 11.41 -23.08
C VAL A 74 -1.54 10.69 -22.41
N ARG A 75 -0.32 11.24 -22.52
CA ARG A 75 0.82 10.71 -21.78
C ARG A 75 0.47 10.90 -20.32
N GLN A 76 -0.22 9.91 -19.76
CA GLN A 76 -0.38 9.76 -18.34
C GLN A 76 1.04 9.59 -17.86
N PHE A 77 1.61 10.65 -17.26
CA PHE A 77 2.85 10.54 -16.52
C PHE A 77 2.53 9.60 -15.35
N SER A 78 2.58 8.29 -15.60
CA SER A 78 2.51 7.29 -14.57
C SER A 78 3.84 7.38 -13.83
N PHE A 79 3.86 8.25 -12.83
CA PHE A 79 4.87 8.31 -11.80
C PHE A 79 4.69 7.11 -10.85
N ILE A 80 4.62 5.91 -11.43
CA ILE A 80 4.70 4.67 -10.67
C ILE A 80 6.16 4.27 -10.77
N PRO A 81 7.02 4.65 -9.81
CA PRO A 81 8.36 4.10 -9.77
C PRO A 81 8.20 2.59 -9.64
N SER A 82 8.86 1.85 -10.53
CA SER A 82 8.93 0.39 -10.49
C SER A 82 9.77 -0.02 -9.27
N PHE A 83 9.23 0.17 -8.07
CA PHE A 83 9.74 -0.44 -6.85
C PHE A 83 9.38 -1.92 -6.91
N ARG A 84 10.18 -2.67 -7.67
CA ARG A 84 10.19 -4.13 -7.60
C ARG A 84 10.36 -4.52 -6.13
N PRO A 85 9.41 -5.24 -5.50
CA PRO A 85 9.43 -5.53 -4.06
C PRO A 85 10.49 -6.56 -3.65
N ALA A 86 11.59 -6.70 -4.39
CA ALA A 86 12.70 -7.59 -4.06
C ALA A 86 13.34 -7.25 -2.69
N PHE A 87 13.19 -6.02 -2.21
CA PHE A 87 13.67 -5.61 -0.90
C PHE A 87 12.83 -6.19 0.26
N PHE A 88 11.53 -6.40 0.07
CA PHE A 88 10.63 -6.85 1.14
C PHE A 88 10.66 -8.36 1.41
N TYR A 89 11.06 -9.20 0.45
CA TYR A 89 11.11 -10.66 0.64
C TYR A 89 12.44 -11.18 1.22
N ARG A 90 13.48 -10.33 1.28
CA ARG A 90 14.80 -10.70 1.83
C ARG A 90 14.81 -11.07 3.32
N PRO A 91 14.17 -10.31 4.23
CA PRO A 91 14.14 -10.70 5.65
C PRO A 91 13.27 -11.95 5.90
N ALA A 92 12.22 -12.16 5.10
CA ALA A 92 11.35 -13.33 5.22
C ALA A 92 12.08 -14.65 4.90
N MET A 93 12.94 -14.66 3.88
CA MET A 93 13.75 -15.84 3.54
C MET A 93 14.81 -16.16 4.61
N ALA A 94 15.42 -15.14 5.21
CA ALA A 94 16.41 -15.34 6.29
C ALA A 94 15.77 -15.99 7.52
N MET A 95 14.56 -15.56 7.90
CA MET A 95 13.82 -16.16 9.02
C MET A 95 13.40 -17.60 8.76
N ALA A 96 13.02 -17.94 7.52
CA ALA A 96 12.66 -19.31 7.15
C ALA A 96 13.85 -20.27 7.25
N VAL A 97 15.05 -19.86 6.83
CA VAL A 97 16.28 -20.66 6.95
C VAL A 97 16.66 -20.86 8.42
N LEU A 98 16.58 -19.81 9.24
CA LEU A 98 16.90 -19.88 10.67
C LEU A 98 15.92 -20.80 11.41
N ALA A 99 14.62 -20.71 11.10
CA ALA A 99 13.61 -21.62 11.64
C ALA A 99 13.88 -23.08 11.24
N LEU A 100 14.25 -23.32 9.97
CA LEU A 100 14.62 -24.67 9.50
C LEU A 100 15.84 -25.22 10.26
N LEU A 101 16.89 -24.41 10.46
CA LEU A 101 18.08 -24.82 11.21
C LEU A 101 17.77 -25.12 12.69
N VAL A 102 16.90 -24.34 13.33
CA VAL A 102 16.48 -24.60 14.72
C VAL A 102 15.66 -25.89 14.78
N VAL A 103 14.70 -26.09 13.87
CA VAL A 103 13.86 -27.29 13.84
C VAL A 103 14.71 -28.55 13.57
N THR A 104 15.63 -28.51 12.60
CA THR A 104 16.53 -29.64 12.34
C THR A 104 17.51 -29.85 13.49
N GLY A 105 18.06 -28.79 14.09
CA GLY A 105 18.93 -28.89 15.27
C GLY A 105 18.23 -29.53 16.47
N VAL A 106 16.99 -29.11 16.78
CA VAL A 106 16.17 -29.70 17.84
C VAL A 106 15.79 -31.14 17.52
N PHE A 107 15.45 -31.45 16.27
CA PHE A 107 15.13 -32.80 15.84
C PHE A 107 16.36 -33.72 15.92
N TYR A 108 17.54 -33.23 15.54
CA TYR A 108 18.80 -33.94 15.63
C TYR A 108 19.21 -34.16 17.08
N ALA A 109 19.10 -33.12 17.93
CA ALA A 109 19.32 -33.22 19.37
C ALA A 109 18.38 -34.24 20.00
N ARG A 110 17.08 -34.21 19.68
CA ARG A 110 16.10 -35.19 20.20
C ARG A 110 16.37 -36.62 19.75
N LYS A 111 16.85 -36.81 18.51
CA LYS A 111 17.21 -38.13 18.00
C LYS A 111 18.53 -38.64 18.59
N ASN A 112 19.48 -37.75 18.89
CA ASN A 112 20.75 -38.09 19.54
C ASN A 112 20.65 -38.17 21.07
N THR A 113 19.64 -37.57 21.69
CA THR A 113 19.30 -37.82 23.09
C THR A 113 18.36 -39.02 23.17
N ALA A 114 18.90 -40.20 22.89
CA ALA A 114 18.44 -41.42 23.53
C ALA A 114 19.26 -41.63 24.82
N PRO A 115 18.66 -42.14 25.90
CA PRO A 115 19.20 -42.08 27.26
C PRO A 115 20.08 -43.29 27.62
N ASP A 116 20.88 -43.10 28.69
CA ASP A 116 21.67 -44.08 29.46
C ASP A 116 23.00 -44.60 28.89
N GLU A 117 24.05 -43.78 28.96
CA GLU A 117 25.42 -44.29 29.18
C GLU A 117 26.28 -43.35 30.06
N SER A 118 25.65 -42.42 30.79
CA SER A 118 26.35 -41.45 31.65
C SER A 118 26.72 -41.99 33.05
N TYR A 119 26.56 -43.29 33.31
CA TYR A 119 26.89 -43.90 34.60
C TYR A 119 28.05 -44.92 34.50
N ALA A 120 28.36 -45.42 33.30
CA ALA A 120 29.44 -46.39 33.09
C ALA A 120 30.84 -45.78 33.31
N GLN A 121 31.01 -44.46 33.14
CA GLN A 121 32.28 -43.78 33.41
C GLN A 121 32.52 -43.45 34.89
N LEU A 122 31.47 -43.45 35.74
CA LEU A 122 31.64 -43.30 37.19
C LEU A 122 32.09 -44.60 37.86
N LEU A 123 31.71 -45.76 37.30
CA LEU A 123 32.09 -47.09 37.79
C LEU A 123 33.51 -47.54 37.41
N ILE A 124 34.21 -46.81 36.53
CA ILE A 124 35.62 -47.08 36.23
C ILE A 124 36.52 -46.66 37.41
N SER A 125 36.08 -45.68 38.22
CA SER A 125 36.84 -45.26 39.41
C SER A 125 36.73 -46.23 40.60
N ASP A 126 35.69 -47.08 40.67
CA ASP A 126 35.51 -48.05 41.76
C ASP A 126 36.39 -49.30 41.59
N ALA A 127 36.76 -49.66 40.36
CA ALA A 127 37.69 -50.75 40.07
C ALA A 127 39.14 -50.32 40.43
N GLU A 128 39.53 -49.10 40.04
CA GLU A 128 40.81 -48.50 40.46
C GLU A 128 40.86 -48.30 41.98
N LEU A 129 39.76 -47.88 42.62
CA LEU A 129 39.71 -47.75 44.08
C LEU A 129 39.84 -49.12 44.78
N ARG A 130 39.26 -50.20 44.25
CA ARG A 130 39.44 -51.55 44.80
C ARG A 130 40.85 -52.11 44.62
N GLU A 131 41.50 -51.81 43.50
CA GLU A 131 42.88 -52.22 43.22
C GLU A 131 43.87 -51.41 44.08
N PHE A 132 43.61 -50.12 44.28
CA PHE A 132 44.35 -49.27 45.20
C PHE A 132 44.18 -49.70 46.67
N ASP A 133 42.96 -50.10 47.08
CA ASP A 133 42.70 -50.61 48.44
C ASP A 133 43.35 -51.99 48.67
N SER A 134 43.43 -52.87 47.66
CA SER A 134 44.14 -54.16 47.78
C SER A 134 45.65 -53.98 47.87
N ASP A 135 46.24 -53.09 47.09
CA ASP A 135 47.68 -52.79 47.16
C ASP A 135 48.05 -52.15 48.51
N ILE A 136 47.20 -51.27 49.03
CA ILE A 136 47.35 -50.71 50.38
C ILE A 136 47.20 -51.80 51.44
N LEU A 137 46.21 -52.69 51.33
CA LEU A 137 46.02 -53.79 52.27
C LEU A 137 47.16 -54.81 52.23
N ASP A 138 47.80 -55.08 51.09
CA ASP A 138 49.00 -55.93 51.01
C ASP A 138 50.25 -55.26 51.65
N ILE A 139 50.38 -53.93 51.56
CA ILE A 139 51.45 -53.19 52.26
C ILE A 139 51.25 -53.24 53.79
N PHE A 140 50.01 -53.18 54.27
CA PHE A 140 49.71 -53.14 55.70
C PHE A 140 49.48 -54.52 56.34
N TYR A 141 49.07 -55.54 55.56
CA TYR A 141 48.66 -56.86 56.05
C TYR A 141 49.19 -58.06 55.22
N GLY A 142 50.03 -57.84 54.21
CA GLY A 142 50.75 -58.92 53.51
C GLY A 142 51.68 -59.66 54.47
N GLU A 143 51.51 -60.99 54.56
CA GLU A 143 52.12 -61.87 55.55
C GLU A 143 53.67 -61.80 55.61
N ILE A 144 54.16 -61.78 56.85
CA ILE A 144 55.46 -62.31 57.28
C ILE A 144 55.40 -63.83 57.25
#